data_AF-A0A931B1Z5-F1
#
_entry.id   AF-A0A931B1Z5-F1
#
_cell.length_a   1.000
_cell.length_b   1.000
_cell.length_c   1.000
_cell.angle_alpha   90.00
_cell.angle_beta   90.00
_cell.angle_gamma   90.00
#
_symmetry.space_group_name_H-M   'P 1'
#
loop_
_entity.id
_entity.type
_entity.pdbx_description
1 polymer ?
#
loop_
_entity_poly.entity_id
_entity_poly.type
_entity_poly.pdbx_seq_one_letter_code
_entity_poly.pdbx_strand_id
1 'polypeptide(L)' 'MCQRVTCRDCGKYTYSGCGRHVEQVLSGVPASRRCSCPPKPKRGWRLFGRG' A
#
# COMPACT_ATOMS: atom_id res chain seq x y z
N MET A 1 3.48 8.72 10.14
CA MET A 1 2.33 9.48 9.62
C MET A 1 1.63 8.64 8.56
N CYS A 2 0.36 8.27 8.74
CA CYS A 2 -0.42 7.61 7.68
C CYS A 2 -1.05 8.68 6.78
N GLN A 3 -0.97 8.51 5.47
CA GLN A 3 -1.48 9.49 4.51
C GLN A 3 -2.16 8.78 3.33
N ARG A 4 -3.16 9.45 2.75
CA ARG A 4 -3.76 9.02 1.48
C ARG A 4 -2.79 9.33 0.35
N VAL A 5 -2.54 8.36 -0.51
CA VAL A 5 -1.69 8.54 -1.70
C VAL A 5 -2.35 7.89 -2.91
N THR A 6 -2.00 8.34 -4.10
CA THR A 6 -2.47 7.71 -5.33
C THR A 6 -1.53 6.57 -5.71
N CYS A 7 -2.09 5.39 -6.00
CA CYS A 7 -1.31 4.26 -6.48
C CYS A 7 -0.75 4.59 -7.86
N ARG A 8 0.57 4.46 -8.04
CA ARG A 8 1.21 4.69 -9.35
C ARG A 8 0.94 3.58 -10.37
N ASP A 9 0.52 2.41 -9.90
CA ASP A 9 0.28 1.22 -10.74
C ASP A 9 -1.11 1.26 -11.38
N CYS A 10 -2.15 1.64 -10.62
CA CYS A 10 -3.54 1.65 -11.09
C CYS A 10 -4.22 3.03 -11.04
N GLY A 11 -3.57 4.07 -10.53
CA GLY A 11 -4.15 5.42 -10.42
C GLY A 11 -5.24 5.59 -9.35
N LYS A 12 -5.56 4.53 -8.58
CA LYS A 12 -6.60 4.57 -7.53
C LYS A 12 -6.07 5.09 -6.19
N TYR A 13 -6.98 5.50 -5.30
CA TYR A 13 -6.62 5.94 -3.96
C TYR A 13 -6.16 4.77 -3.10
N THR A 14 -5.02 4.92 -2.46
CA THR A 14 -4.44 3.97 -1.51
C THR A 14 -3.92 4.72 -0.28
N TYR A 15 -3.36 3.98 0.68
CA TYR A 15 -2.72 4.54 1.85
C TYR A 15 -1.22 4.28 1.83
N SER A 16 -0.46 5.17 2.44
CA SER A 16 0.96 4.96 2.76
C SER A 16 1.17 5.19 4.25
N GLY A 17 1.73 4.19 4.94
CA GLY A 17 1.97 4.24 6.38
C GLY A 17 1.93 2.86 7.04
N CYS A 18 1.71 2.83 8.35
CA CYS A 18 1.76 1.63 9.17
C CYS A 18 0.49 0.75 9.15
N GLY A 19 -0.49 1.03 8.29
CA GLY A 19 -1.69 0.18 8.12
C GLY A 19 -2.73 0.24 9.24
N ARG A 20 -2.40 0.85 10.39
CA ARG A 20 -3.33 1.01 11.52
C ARG A 20 -4.42 2.07 11.30
N HIS A 21 -4.20 3.01 10.39
CA HIS A 21 -5.13 4.12 10.13
C HIS A 21 -5.75 4.05 8.73
N VAL A 22 -5.83 2.86 8.12
CA VAL A 22 -6.32 2.71 6.74
C VAL A 22 -7.79 3.11 6.62
N GLU A 23 -8.60 2.67 7.58
CA GLU A 23 -10.03 2.97 7.68
C GLU A 23 -10.27 4.49 7.75
N GLN A 24 -9.50 5.20 8.59
CA GLN A 24 -9.57 6.66 8.70
C GLN A 24 -9.05 7.37 7.46
N VAL A 25 -7.92 6.91 6.89
CA VAL A 25 -7.31 7.52 5.70
C VAL A 25 -8.16 7.35 4.45
N LEU A 26 -8.89 6.24 4.34
CA LEU A 26 -9.79 5.92 3.23
C LEU A 26 -11.27 6.19 3.57
N SER A 27 -11.53 6.89 4.68
CA SER A 27 -12.89 7.31 5.05
C SER A 27 -13.44 8.23 3.96
N GLY A 28 -14.61 7.87 3.40
CA GLY A 28 -15.22 8.57 2.26
C GLY A 28 -14.71 8.17 0.87
N VAL A 29 -13.72 7.27 0.76
CA VAL A 29 -13.32 6.71 -0.55
C VAL A 29 -14.21 5.50 -0.87
N PRO A 30 -15.06 5.55 -1.91
CA PRO A 30 -15.88 4.42 -2.31
C PRO A 30 -15.02 3.26 -2.81
N ALA A 31 -15.48 2.02 -2.63
CA ALA A 31 -14.72 0.80 -2.98
C ALA A 31 -14.20 0.80 -4.42
N SER A 32 -14.98 1.33 -5.38
CA SER A 32 -14.59 1.45 -6.79
C SER A 32 -13.30 2.27 -7.01
N ARG A 33 -13.07 3.28 -6.14
CA ARG A 33 -11.91 4.17 -6.16
C ARG A 33 -10.77 3.74 -5.24
N ARG A 34 -10.93 2.65 -4.47
CA ARG A 34 -9.87 2.07 -3.63
C ARG A 34 -8.93 1.20 -4.47
N CYS A 35 -7.64 1.32 -4.21
CA CYS A 35 -6.62 0.47 -4.81
C CYS A 35 -6.78 -0.97 -4.30
N SER A 36 -6.86 -1.93 -5.22
CA SER A 36 -6.91 -3.36 -4.93
C SER A 36 -5.65 -4.08 -5.41
N CYS A 37 -4.58 -3.34 -5.72
CA CYS A 37 -3.32 -3.93 -6.17
C CYS A 37 -2.71 -4.73 -5.01
N PRO A 38 -2.17 -5.94 -5.27
CA PRO A 38 -1.43 -6.68 -4.28
C PRO A 38 -0.20 -5.86 -3.83
N PRO A 39 0.17 -5.91 -2.53
CA PRO A 39 1.39 -5.26 -2.07
C PRO A 39 2.57 -5.84 -2.86
N LYS A 40 3.39 -4.98 -3.48
CA LYS A 40 4.58 -5.46 -4.19
C LYS A 40 5.43 -6.24 -3.18
N PRO A 41 5.83 -7.48 -3.50
CA PRO A 41 6.68 -8.24 -2.61
C PRO A 41 7.92 -7.39 -2.35
N LYS A 42 8.11 -6.99 -1.08
CA LYS A 42 9.40 -6.47 -0.64
C LYS A 42 10.35 -7.62 -0.95
N ARG A 43 11.18 -7.51 -1.99
CA ARG A 43 12.22 -8.51 -2.29
C ARG A 43 13.22 -8.50 -1.14
N GLY A 44 12.88 -9.18 -0.05
CA GLY A 44 13.76 -9.48 1.07
C GLY A 44 14.56 -10.75 0.80
N TRP A 45 14.96 -10.98 -0.45
CA TRP A 45 15.68 -12.20 -0.81
C TRP A 45 16.87 -11.91 -1.71
N ARG A 46 17.92 -11.41 -1.06
CA ARG A 46 19.32 -11.29 -1.51
C ARG A 46 20.06 -10.76 -0.27
N LEU A 47 21.12 -11.33 0.32
CA LEU A 47 22.17 -12.25 -0.13
C LEU A 47 23.00 -12.70 1.11
N PHE A 48 22.72 -13.85 1.73
CA PHE A 48 23.68 -14.59 2.56
C PHE A 48 23.25 -16.08 2.51
N GLY A 49 23.84 -16.99 1.76
CA GLY A 49 25.14 -16.98 1.10
C GLY A 49 26.25 -17.39 2.06
N ARG A 50 26.58 -18.71 2.03
CA ARG A 50 27.81 -19.39 2.51
C ARG A 50 27.78 -19.98 3.93
N GLY A 51 28.13 -21.27 3.99
CA GLY A 51 28.74 -21.92 5.16
C GLY A 51 28.10 -23.25 5.48
#